data_AF-M2T7D4-F1
#
_entry.id   AF-M2T7D4-F1
#
_cell.length_a   1.000
_cell.length_b   1.000
_cell.length_c   1.000
_cell.angle_alpha   90.00
_cell.angle_beta   90.00
_cell.angle_gamma   90.00
#
_symmetry.space_group_name_H-M   'P 1'
#
loop_
_entity.id
_entity.type
_entity.pdbx_description
1 polymer ?
#
loop_
_entity_poly.entity_id
_entity_poly.type
_entity_poly.pdbx_seq_one_letter_code
_entity_poly.pdbx_strand_id
1 'polypeptide(L)' 'EPGYCFCGTPDTNDMIACDGKGCATEWFHFTCVGLTPETVPKGKWICDEC' A
#
# COMPACT_ATOMS: atom_id res chain seq x y z
N GLU A 1 -11.50 12.06 -5.93
CA GLU A 1 -10.86 11.90 -4.60
C GLU A 1 -9.43 11.42 -4.83
N PRO A 2 -8.46 11.70 -3.95
CA PRO A 2 -7.08 11.25 -4.18
C PRO A 2 -7.10 9.73 -4.31
N GLY A 3 -6.75 9.24 -5.49
CA GLY A 3 -6.75 7.80 -5.78
C GLY A 3 -5.75 7.11 -4.89
N TYR A 4 -6.20 6.10 -4.15
CA TYR A 4 -5.31 5.24 -3.41
C TYR A 4 -4.58 4.31 -4.38
N CYS A 5 -3.32 4.01 -4.07
CA CYS A 5 -2.41 3.24 -4.92
C CYS A 5 -2.14 3.89 -6.30
N PHE A 6 -0.99 3.58 -6.89
CA PHE A 6 -0.59 4.11 -8.20
C PHE A 6 -1.36 3.49 -9.38
N CYS A 7 -2.09 2.39 -9.16
CA CYS A 7 -2.83 1.70 -10.21
C CYS A 7 -4.14 2.39 -10.61
N GLY A 8 -4.62 3.36 -9.80
CA GLY A 8 -5.84 4.11 -10.05
C GLY A 8 -7.13 3.28 -9.95
N THR A 9 -7.06 2.05 -9.42
CA THR A 9 -8.26 1.22 -9.20
C THR A 9 -8.90 1.55 -7.85
N PRO A 10 -10.23 1.40 -7.72
CA PRO A 10 -10.92 1.64 -6.46
C PRO A 10 -10.36 0.81 -5.31
N ASP A 11 -10.61 1.29 -4.09
CA ASP A 11 -10.21 0.61 -2.87
C ASP A 11 -10.84 -0.78 -2.80
N THR A 12 -10.01 -1.77 -2.52
CA THR A 12 -10.44 -3.11 -2.18
C THR A 12 -10.16 -3.33 -0.69
N ASN A 13 -10.66 -4.42 -0.11
CA ASN A 13 -10.42 -4.71 1.31
C ASN A 13 -8.93 -5.01 1.63
N ASP A 14 -8.12 -5.35 0.62
CA ASP A 14 -6.75 -5.83 0.80
C ASP A 14 -5.73 -4.72 0.48
N MET A 15 -5.58 -3.78 1.41
CA MET A 15 -4.65 -2.65 1.28
C MET A 15 -3.71 -2.53 2.48
N ILE A 16 -2.50 -2.03 2.22
CA ILE A 16 -1.47 -1.73 3.21
C ILE A 16 -1.12 -0.25 3.21
N ALA A 17 -0.88 0.31 4.39
CA ALA A 17 -0.39 1.67 4.55
C ALA A 17 1.14 1.70 4.58
N CYS A 18 1.75 2.68 3.92
CA CYS A 18 3.18 2.95 3.99
C CYS A 18 3.51 3.79 5.24
N ASP A 19 4.41 3.30 6.08
CA ASP A 19 4.97 4.01 7.26
C ASP A 19 6.10 4.99 6.90
N GLY A 20 6.39 5.18 5.61
CA GLY A 20 7.40 6.09 5.10
C GLY A 20 7.03 7.54 5.40
N LYS A 21 7.95 8.28 6.04
CA LYS A 21 7.69 9.68 6.39
C LYS A 21 7.51 10.53 5.14
N GLY A 22 6.30 11.07 4.96
CA GLY A 22 5.98 11.92 3.81
C GLY A 22 5.66 11.14 2.53
N CYS A 23 5.27 9.86 2.64
CA CYS A 23 4.80 9.09 1.50
C CYS A 23 3.64 9.81 0.80
N ALA A 24 3.77 10.06 -0.51
CA ALA A 24 2.75 10.77 -1.28
C ALA A 24 1.51 9.91 -1.57
N THR A 25 1.67 8.58 -1.62
CA THR A 25 0.61 7.64 -1.99
C THR A 25 -0.11 7.06 -0.78
N GLU A 26 0.60 6.90 0.36
CA GLU A 26 0.15 6.39 1.66
C GLU A 26 -0.45 4.97 1.67
N TRP A 27 -1.19 4.54 0.65
CA TRP A 27 -1.93 3.28 0.60
C TRP A 27 -1.71 2.53 -0.71
N PHE A 28 -1.53 1.22 -0.61
CA PHE A 28 -1.25 0.36 -1.75
C PHE A 28 -2.06 -0.93 -1.65
N HIS A 29 -2.56 -1.43 -2.77
CA HIS A 29 -3.17 -2.77 -2.80
C HIS A 29 -2.08 -3.81 -2.60
N PHE A 30 -2.38 -4.87 -1.85
CA PHE A 30 -1.42 -5.94 -1.61
C PHE A 30 -0.82 -6.48 -2.92
N THR A 31 -1.67 -6.77 -3.90
CA THR A 31 -1.25 -7.29 -5.20
C THR A 31 -0.37 -6.31 -5.99
N CYS A 32 -0.57 -5.00 -5.85
CA CYS A 32 0.23 -3.97 -6.50
C CYS A 32 1.66 -3.89 -5.94
N VAL A 33 1.86 -4.33 -4.70
CA VAL A 33 3.18 -4.34 -4.02
C VAL A 33 3.68 -5.75 -3.73
N GLY A 34 3.13 -6.77 -4.41
CA GLY A 34 3.57 -8.15 -4.29
C GLY A 34 3.28 -8.82 -2.93
N LEU A 35 2.36 -8.25 -2.14
CA LEU A 35 1.90 -8.82 -0.89
C LEU A 35 0.68 -9.72 -1.09
N THR A 36 0.48 -10.60 -0.11
CA THR A 36 -0.74 -11.38 0.09
C THR A 36 -1.13 -11.26 1.57
N PRO A 37 -2.35 -11.65 1.96
CA PRO A 37 -2.75 -11.67 3.37
C PRO A 37 -1.81 -12.48 4.28
N GLU A 38 -1.08 -13.44 3.71
CA GLU A 38 -0.12 -14.30 4.43
C GLU A 38 1.27 -13.67 4.54
N THR A 39 1.68 -12.85 3.55
CA THR A 39 2.99 -12.19 3.53
C THR A 39 2.95 -10.77 4.07
N VAL A 40 1.77 -10.25 4.41
CA VAL A 40 1.63 -8.93 5.01
C VAL A 40 2.44 -8.87 6.31
N PRO A 41 3.34 -7.89 6.46
CA PRO A 41 4.13 -7.76 7.69
C PRO A 41 3.23 -7.40 8.86
N LYS A 42 3.48 -7.98 10.03
CA LYS A 42 2.75 -7.66 11.29
C LYS A 42 3.12 -6.29 11.88
N GLY A 43 4.09 -5.61 11.28
CA GLY A 43 4.63 -4.35 11.74
C GLY A 43 4.68 -3.34 10.61
N LYS A 44 5.66 -2.44 10.67
CA LYS A 44 5.78 -1.39 9.68
C LYS A 44 6.06 -1.93 8.30
N TRP A 45 5.44 -1.32 7.30
CA TRP A 45 5.73 -1.57 5.90
C TRP A 45 6.07 -0.26 5.21
N ILE A 46 7.12 -0.27 4.40
CA ILE A 46 7.61 0.89 3.66
C ILE A 46 7.55 0.51 2.19
N CYS A 47 6.92 1.34 1.36
CA CYS A 47 6.89 1.14 -0.09
C CYS A 47 8.27 1.45 -0.69
N ASP A 48 8.52 0.94 -1.90
CA ASP A 48 9.81 1.11 -2.58
C ASP A 48 10.15 2.57 -2.94
N GLU A 49 9.15 3.46 -2.92
CA GLU A 49 9.29 4.89 -3.23
C GLU A 49 9.66 5.75 -2.00
N CYS A 50 9.79 5.15 -0.81
CA CYS A 50 10.13 5.82 0.46
C CYS A 50 11.49 5.38 0.99
#